data_AF-A0A925X3H4-F1
#
_entry.id   AF-A0A925X3H4-F1
#
_cell.length_a   1.000
_cell.length_b   1.000
_cell.length_c   1.000
_cell.angle_alpha   90.00
_cell.angle_beta   90.00
_cell.angle_gamma   90.00
#
_symmetry.space_group_name_H-M   'P 1'
#
loop_
_entity.id
_entity.type
_entity.pdbx_description
1 polymer ?
#
loop_
_entity_poly.entity_id
_entity_poly.type
_entity_poly.pdbx_seq_one_letter_code
_entity_poly.pdbx_strand_id
1 'polypeptide(L)'
;MKLLRRSLMVLLVAFIAGVFYWHAVFDDRVLARDVTAAGQRVTLLSRTHTLGRIYMSMQGPFSNQPDIRLTDDDQPRELIWITGVRAELVGRDGSSPISREFFCHSNLTFNLDKLSPARTRSDSEFTPTQDWRLFTLIPGRLELSLPEGFGLPVYSDEPLDYLSMSLNMNEKTGSRKVRFLTSVDFVRDASVPKGKPITPLFRRAIYGFEPIDRASPHTMCTGGNHPGAACGPFVGKAASNSFVASLGTTNTIHWMIPP
;
A
#
# COMPACT_ATOMS: atom_id res chain seq x y z
N MET A 1 -48.09 -16.48 17.71
CA MET A 1 -46.91 -17.08 17.03
C MET A 1 -46.66 -16.59 15.60
N LYS A 2 -47.65 -16.54 14.69
CA LYS A 2 -47.41 -16.12 13.28
C LYS A 2 -46.92 -14.67 13.10
N LEU A 3 -47.45 -13.71 13.86
CA LEU A 3 -46.98 -12.30 13.80
C LEU A 3 -45.56 -12.14 14.32
N LEU A 4 -45.22 -12.75 15.46
CA LEU A 4 -43.88 -12.70 16.04
C LEU A 4 -42.81 -13.25 15.07
N ARG A 5 -43.13 -14.34 14.35
CA ARG A 5 -42.24 -14.95 13.34
C ARG A 5 -42.05 -14.05 12.12
N ARG A 6 -43.08 -13.32 11.70
CA ARG A 6 -43.00 -12.34 10.59
C ARG A 6 -42.16 -11.13 10.97
N SER A 7 -42.37 -10.58 12.17
CA SER A 7 -41.56 -9.45 12.67
C SER A 7 -40.09 -9.84 12.83
N LEU A 8 -39.81 -11.06 13.31
CA LEU A 8 -38.44 -11.56 13.43
C LEU A 8 -37.76 -11.73 12.05
N MET A 9 -38.47 -12.22 11.03
CA MET A 9 -37.93 -12.30 9.66
C MET A 9 -37.63 -10.92 9.07
N VAL A 10 -38.50 -9.93 9.27
CA VAL A 10 -38.26 -8.57 8.77
C VAL A 10 -37.05 -7.93 9.45
N LEU A 11 -36.93 -8.08 10.78
CA LEU A 11 -35.77 -7.59 11.53
C LEU A 11 -34.47 -8.29 11.10
N LEU A 12 -34.51 -9.60 10.84
CA LEU A 12 -33.36 -10.34 10.34
C LEU A 12 -32.93 -9.86 8.96
N VAL A 13 -33.88 -9.66 8.03
CA VAL A 13 -33.59 -9.13 6.69
C VAL A 13 -33.02 -7.70 6.77
N ALA A 14 -33.60 -6.84 7.62
CA ALA A 14 -33.09 -5.48 7.83
C ALA A 14 -31.69 -5.47 8.45
N PHE A 15 -31.42 -6.36 9.41
CA PHE A 15 -30.09 -6.52 10.00
C PHE A 15 -29.08 -7.00 8.96
N ILE A 16 -29.41 -8.03 8.18
CA ILE A 16 -28.56 -8.54 7.11
C ILE A 16 -28.28 -7.44 6.07
N ALA A 17 -29.30 -6.72 5.62
CA ALA A 17 -29.14 -5.59 4.70
C ALA A 17 -28.27 -4.47 5.29
N GLY A 18 -28.41 -4.19 6.59
CA GLY A 18 -27.57 -3.24 7.32
C GLY A 18 -26.10 -3.67 7.38
N VAL A 19 -25.84 -4.96 7.60
CA VAL A 19 -24.48 -5.54 7.58
C VAL A 19 -23.87 -5.46 6.17
N PHE A 20 -24.61 -5.84 5.13
CA PHE A 20 -24.15 -5.73 3.75
C PHE A 20 -23.88 -4.27 3.36
N TYR A 21 -24.77 -3.35 3.71
CA TYR A 21 -24.55 -1.92 3.49
C TYR A 21 -23.29 -1.43 4.21
N TRP A 22 -23.07 -1.88 5.46
CA TRP A 22 -21.89 -1.51 6.22
C TRP A 22 -20.60 -1.96 5.51
N HIS A 23 -20.48 -3.25 5.19
CA HIS A 23 -19.31 -3.78 4.46
C HIS A 23 -19.13 -3.09 3.09
N ALA A 24 -20.23 -2.91 2.34
CA ALA A 24 -20.21 -2.28 1.03
C ALA A 24 -19.91 -0.77 1.08
N VAL A 25 -19.95 -0.12 2.23
CA VAL A 25 -19.66 1.32 2.34
C VAL A 25 -18.35 1.59 3.05
N PHE A 26 -18.00 0.79 4.06
CA PHE A 26 -16.94 1.16 4.99
C PHE A 26 -15.67 0.32 4.88
N ASP A 27 -15.70 -0.85 4.26
CA ASP A 27 -14.54 -1.73 4.25
C ASP A 27 -13.61 -1.52 3.04
N ASP A 28 -12.37 -1.96 3.21
CA ASP A 28 -11.42 -2.13 2.11
C ASP A 28 -11.94 -3.23 1.16
N ARG A 29 -11.85 -3.04 -0.15
CA ARG A 29 -12.31 -4.03 -1.13
C ARG A 29 -11.64 -3.93 -2.49
N VAL A 30 -11.62 -5.05 -3.21
CA VAL A 30 -11.37 -5.07 -4.66
C VAL A 30 -12.67 -4.63 -5.34
N LEU A 31 -12.61 -3.58 -6.15
CA LEU A 31 -13.76 -3.06 -6.90
C LEU A 31 -13.95 -3.77 -8.24
N ALA A 32 -12.84 -3.98 -8.96
CA ALA A 32 -12.86 -4.46 -10.32
C ALA A 32 -11.54 -5.16 -10.66
N ARG A 33 -11.64 -6.10 -11.60
CA ARG A 33 -10.51 -6.68 -12.33
C ARG A 33 -10.81 -6.54 -13.81
N ASP A 34 -10.06 -5.68 -14.48
CA ASP A 34 -10.32 -5.28 -15.86
C ASP A 34 -9.20 -5.76 -16.79
N VAL A 35 -9.57 -6.08 -18.03
CA VAL A 35 -8.61 -6.24 -19.12
C VAL A 35 -8.54 -4.92 -19.88
N THR A 36 -7.33 -4.39 -20.02
CA THR A 36 -7.02 -3.14 -20.72
C THR A 36 -6.17 -3.42 -21.95
N ALA A 37 -5.98 -2.43 -22.82
CA ALA A 37 -5.08 -2.55 -23.96
C ALA A 37 -3.60 -2.79 -23.55
N ALA A 38 -3.21 -2.37 -22.35
CA ALA A 38 -1.85 -2.45 -21.82
C ALA A 38 -1.60 -3.69 -20.95
N GLY A 39 -2.62 -4.54 -20.72
CA GLY A 39 -2.56 -5.66 -19.79
C GLY A 39 -3.82 -5.76 -18.95
N GLN A 40 -3.70 -6.21 -17.71
CA GLN A 40 -4.79 -6.30 -16.74
C GLN A 40 -4.61 -5.27 -15.62
N ARG A 41 -5.72 -4.92 -14.98
CA ARG A 41 -5.78 -3.97 -13.89
C ARG A 41 -6.64 -4.51 -12.76
N VAL A 42 -6.17 -4.40 -11.53
CA VAL A 42 -7.00 -4.56 -10.33
C VAL A 42 -7.23 -3.20 -9.69
N THR A 43 -8.49 -2.87 -9.45
CA THR A 43 -8.87 -1.65 -8.73
C THR A 43 -9.25 -1.97 -7.30
N LEU A 44 -8.63 -1.26 -6.36
CA LEU A 44 -8.80 -1.38 -4.92
C LEU A 44 -9.43 -0.10 -4.39
N LEU A 45 -10.25 -0.22 -3.35
CA LEU A 45 -10.80 0.91 -2.63
C LEU A 45 -10.57 0.71 -1.15
N SER A 46 -9.86 1.63 -0.53
CA SER A 46 -9.63 1.57 0.92
C SER A 46 -10.92 1.79 1.71
N ARG A 47 -10.91 1.40 2.98
CA ARG A 47 -11.87 1.89 3.98
C ARG A 47 -11.79 3.41 4.13
N THR A 48 -12.81 3.99 4.74
CA THR A 48 -12.84 5.45 4.98
C THR A 48 -11.88 5.87 6.08
N HIS A 49 -10.98 6.79 5.74
CA HIS A 49 -10.12 7.50 6.69
C HIS A 49 -10.80 8.82 7.10
N THR A 50 -11.03 9.02 8.39
CA THR A 50 -11.67 10.23 8.91
C THR A 50 -10.62 11.19 9.44
N LEU A 51 -10.47 12.34 8.79
CA LEU A 51 -9.55 13.41 9.18
C LEU A 51 -10.36 14.48 9.93
N GLY A 52 -10.31 14.49 11.26
CA GLY A 52 -11.01 15.47 12.10
C GLY A 52 -10.13 16.57 12.70
N ARG A 53 -8.82 16.54 12.42
CA ARG A 53 -7.81 17.48 12.94
C ARG A 53 -6.59 17.48 12.02
N ILE A 54 -5.56 18.22 12.42
CA ILE A 54 -4.23 18.11 11.82
C ILE A 54 -3.63 16.73 12.12
N TYR A 55 -3.16 16.08 11.08
CA TYR A 55 -2.37 14.86 11.12
C TYR A 55 -1.09 15.12 10.32
N MET A 56 0.06 15.13 11.00
CA MET A 56 1.34 15.22 10.32
C MET A 56 1.65 13.90 9.60
N SER A 57 2.74 13.88 8.84
CA SER A 57 3.23 12.66 8.19
C SER A 57 3.33 11.50 9.19
N MET A 58 2.93 10.30 8.74
CA MET A 58 2.92 9.06 9.53
C MET A 58 1.99 9.05 10.77
N GLN A 59 1.17 10.08 11.00
CA GLN A 59 0.31 10.19 12.19
C GLN A 59 -1.18 10.06 11.88
N GLY A 60 -1.54 10.06 10.59
CA GLY A 60 -2.93 10.02 10.16
C GLY A 60 -3.54 8.62 10.20
N PRO A 61 -4.87 8.53 10.01
CA PRO A 61 -5.55 7.26 9.86
C PRO A 61 -4.97 6.47 8.68
N PHE A 62 -4.82 5.17 8.88
CA PHE A 62 -4.36 4.23 7.87
C PHE A 62 -5.22 2.98 7.82
N SER A 63 -5.11 2.24 6.72
CA SER A 63 -5.62 0.88 6.58
C SER A 63 -4.61 0.00 5.85
N ASN A 64 -4.68 -1.29 6.09
CA ASN A 64 -3.99 -2.30 5.29
C ASN A 64 -5.06 -3.25 4.78
N GLN A 65 -5.23 -3.32 3.46
CA GLN A 65 -6.09 -4.29 2.81
C GLN A 65 -5.27 -5.58 2.61
N PRO A 66 -5.56 -6.66 3.34
CA PRO A 66 -4.76 -7.87 3.25
C PRO A 66 -5.21 -8.78 2.11
N ASP A 67 -4.35 -9.74 1.74
CA ASP A 67 -4.69 -10.90 0.91
C ASP A 67 -5.30 -10.56 -0.46
N ILE A 68 -4.81 -9.49 -1.07
CA ILE A 68 -5.17 -9.08 -2.43
C ILE A 68 -4.59 -10.07 -3.42
N ARG A 69 -5.46 -10.61 -4.28
CA ARG A 69 -5.12 -11.43 -5.45
C ARG A 69 -5.31 -10.64 -6.73
N LEU A 70 -4.28 -10.63 -7.58
CA LEU A 70 -4.31 -9.91 -8.85
C LEU A 70 -5.15 -10.66 -9.92
N THR A 71 -5.17 -11.98 -9.85
CA THR A 71 -6.06 -12.84 -10.64
C THR A 71 -7.18 -13.42 -9.78
N ASP A 72 -8.15 -14.08 -10.40
CA ASP A 72 -9.18 -14.83 -9.68
C ASP A 72 -8.61 -16.14 -9.10
N ASP A 73 -9.20 -16.61 -7.99
CA ASP A 73 -8.71 -17.73 -7.18
C ASP A 73 -8.79 -19.10 -7.87
N ASP A 74 -9.57 -19.23 -8.95
CA ASP A 74 -9.80 -20.48 -9.68
C ASP A 74 -8.82 -20.73 -10.83
N GLN A 75 -7.89 -19.79 -11.06
CA GLN A 75 -6.90 -19.88 -12.12
C GLN A 75 -5.69 -20.71 -11.68
N PRO A 76 -5.09 -21.50 -12.60
CA PRO A 76 -3.82 -22.14 -12.31
C PRO A 76 -2.76 -21.08 -12.02
N ARG A 77 -1.84 -21.42 -11.11
CA ARG A 77 -0.67 -20.61 -10.80
C ARG A 77 0.12 -20.31 -12.07
N GLU A 78 0.47 -19.04 -12.25
CA GLU A 78 1.30 -18.59 -13.36
C GLU A 78 2.20 -17.43 -12.92
N LEU A 79 3.18 -17.09 -13.77
CA LEU A 79 3.94 -15.85 -13.62
C LEU A 79 3.13 -14.67 -14.15
N ILE A 80 3.11 -13.59 -13.37
CA ILE A 80 2.60 -12.28 -13.79
C ILE A 80 3.68 -11.21 -13.58
N TRP A 81 3.52 -10.11 -14.31
CA TRP A 81 4.46 -9.00 -14.34
C TRP A 81 3.74 -7.74 -13.88
N ILE A 82 3.96 -7.28 -12.64
CA ILE A 82 3.38 -6.02 -12.17
C ILE A 82 4.13 -4.88 -12.85
N THR A 83 3.41 -4.01 -13.55
CA THR A 83 3.95 -2.94 -14.40
C THR A 83 3.72 -1.55 -13.83
N GLY A 84 2.79 -1.39 -12.88
CA GLY A 84 2.59 -0.09 -12.25
C GLY A 84 1.58 -0.09 -11.12
N VAL A 85 1.55 1.02 -10.39
CA VAL A 85 0.53 1.33 -9.39
C VAL A 85 0.20 2.82 -9.44
N ARG A 86 -1.09 3.13 -9.28
CA ARG A 86 -1.61 4.49 -9.18
C ARG A 86 -2.61 4.56 -8.04
N ALA A 87 -2.61 5.65 -7.31
CA ALA A 87 -3.61 5.92 -6.28
C ALA A 87 -4.18 7.33 -6.43
N GLU A 88 -5.49 7.43 -6.22
CA GLU A 88 -6.21 8.71 -6.19
C GLU A 88 -6.96 8.83 -4.87
N LEU A 89 -7.15 10.06 -4.41
CA LEU A 89 -8.00 10.32 -3.26
C LEU A 89 -9.41 10.61 -3.72
N VAL A 90 -10.34 9.88 -3.12
CA VAL A 90 -11.78 10.05 -3.34
C VAL A 90 -12.50 10.23 -2.02
N GLY A 91 -13.72 10.73 -2.09
CA GLY A 91 -14.60 10.95 -0.95
C GLY A 91 -15.11 9.63 -0.37
N ARG A 92 -15.96 9.75 0.65
CA ARG A 92 -16.61 8.60 1.28
C ARG A 92 -17.39 7.72 0.27
N ASP A 93 -17.97 8.35 -0.74
CA ASP A 93 -18.72 7.68 -1.81
C ASP A 93 -17.85 6.76 -2.69
N GLY A 94 -16.52 6.93 -2.66
CA GLY A 94 -15.58 6.17 -3.48
C GLY A 94 -15.39 6.73 -4.88
N SER A 95 -15.93 7.91 -5.20
CA SER A 95 -15.91 8.47 -6.56
C SER A 95 -15.66 9.98 -6.61
N SER A 96 -16.11 10.75 -5.63
CA SER A 96 -15.92 12.21 -5.63
C SER A 96 -14.44 12.54 -5.43
N PRO A 97 -13.74 13.24 -6.34
CA PRO A 97 -12.33 13.55 -6.17
C PRO A 97 -12.04 14.35 -4.90
N ILE A 98 -10.93 14.04 -4.23
CA ILE A 98 -10.43 14.74 -3.04
C ILE A 98 -9.01 15.24 -3.32
N SER A 99 -8.67 16.38 -2.72
CA SER A 99 -7.33 16.97 -2.84
C SER A 99 -6.24 15.96 -2.47
N ARG A 100 -5.24 15.84 -3.34
CA ARG A 100 -4.06 14.99 -3.12
C ARG A 100 -3.22 15.40 -1.90
N GLU A 101 -3.47 16.59 -1.33
CA GLU A 101 -2.76 17.05 -0.14
C GLU A 101 -3.04 16.19 1.10
N PHE A 102 -4.14 15.41 1.11
CA PHE A 102 -4.44 14.49 2.20
C PHE A 102 -3.76 13.12 2.04
N PHE A 103 -2.93 12.93 1.02
CA PHE A 103 -2.22 11.69 0.75
C PHE A 103 -0.92 11.67 1.57
N CYS A 104 -0.75 10.70 2.47
CA CYS A 104 0.53 10.50 3.16
C CYS A 104 1.40 9.52 2.41
N HIS A 105 1.03 8.24 2.39
CA HIS A 105 1.75 7.24 1.64
C HIS A 105 0.86 6.02 1.41
N SER A 106 1.24 5.22 0.42
CA SER A 106 0.65 3.89 0.24
C SER A 106 1.71 2.91 -0.21
N ASN A 107 1.58 1.65 0.19
CA ASN A 107 2.51 0.61 -0.22
C ASN A 107 1.74 -0.57 -0.82
N LEU A 108 2.17 -1.03 -1.99
CA LEU A 108 1.86 -2.39 -2.44
C LEU A 108 2.97 -3.29 -1.92
N THR A 109 2.63 -4.33 -1.17
CA THR A 109 3.58 -5.19 -0.47
C THR A 109 3.22 -6.64 -0.63
N PHE A 110 4.17 -7.54 -0.41
CA PHE A 110 3.82 -8.91 -0.04
C PHE A 110 3.17 -8.95 1.34
N ASN A 111 2.21 -9.85 1.54
CA ASN A 111 1.64 -10.13 2.86
C ASN A 111 2.70 -10.75 3.77
N LEU A 112 3.19 -9.97 4.75
CA LEU A 112 4.29 -10.38 5.63
C LEU A 112 3.90 -11.40 6.70
N ASP A 113 2.63 -11.44 7.12
CA ASP A 113 2.16 -12.42 8.12
C ASP A 113 2.27 -13.85 7.58
N LYS A 114 2.19 -14.01 6.25
CA LYS A 114 2.50 -15.25 5.52
C LYS A 114 3.97 -15.37 5.09
N LEU A 115 4.71 -14.25 5.06
CA LEU A 115 6.06 -14.15 4.50
C LEU A 115 6.93 -13.23 5.37
N SER A 116 7.50 -13.73 6.48
CA SER A 116 8.53 -12.95 7.17
C SER A 116 9.70 -12.69 6.21
N PRO A 117 10.35 -11.50 6.24
CA PRO A 117 11.52 -11.18 5.42
C PRO A 117 12.69 -12.18 5.58
N ALA A 118 12.69 -12.92 6.70
CA ALA A 118 13.65 -13.99 7.00
C ALA A 118 13.15 -15.40 6.65
N ARG A 119 11.89 -15.57 6.24
CA ARG A 119 11.30 -16.88 5.88
C ARG A 119 11.36 -17.09 4.38
N THR A 120 12.35 -17.88 3.97
CA THR A 120 12.19 -18.74 2.81
C THR A 120 11.12 -19.80 3.15
N ARG A 121 10.01 -19.84 2.40
CA ARG A 121 9.15 -21.02 2.42
C ARG A 121 9.99 -22.20 1.92
N SER A 122 9.89 -23.36 2.55
CA SER A 122 10.80 -24.50 2.33
C SER A 122 10.72 -25.13 0.94
N ASP A 123 9.77 -24.71 0.11
CA ASP A 123 9.45 -25.34 -1.17
C ASP A 123 9.98 -24.61 -2.40
N SER A 124 10.88 -23.63 -2.25
CA SER A 124 11.53 -22.91 -3.37
C SER A 124 10.58 -22.22 -4.36
N GLU A 125 9.30 -22.21 -4.05
CA GLU A 125 8.22 -21.88 -4.97
C GLU A 125 7.74 -20.43 -4.82
N PHE A 126 8.27 -19.66 -3.88
CA PHE A 126 7.88 -18.25 -3.66
C PHE A 126 8.62 -17.28 -4.60
N THR A 127 8.02 -16.13 -4.88
CA THR A 127 8.67 -15.02 -5.59
C THR A 127 9.92 -14.53 -4.83
N PRO A 128 11.15 -14.81 -5.29
CA PRO A 128 12.34 -14.45 -4.53
C PRO A 128 12.39 -12.95 -4.25
N THR A 129 12.52 -12.57 -2.97
CA THR A 129 12.48 -11.16 -2.60
C THR A 129 13.45 -10.82 -1.48
N GLN A 130 14.17 -9.72 -1.65
CA GLN A 130 14.99 -9.11 -0.59
C GLN A 130 14.27 -7.96 0.11
N ASP A 131 13.16 -7.49 -0.47
CA ASP A 131 12.33 -6.42 0.05
C ASP A 131 10.85 -6.81 -0.11
N TRP A 132 10.05 -6.59 0.91
CA TRP A 132 8.64 -6.92 0.89
C TRP A 132 7.80 -5.84 0.18
N ARG A 133 8.29 -4.60 0.09
CA ARG A 133 7.60 -3.48 -0.59
C ARG A 133 7.80 -3.53 -2.10
N LEU A 134 6.73 -3.70 -2.87
CA LEU A 134 6.74 -3.72 -4.34
C LEU A 134 6.78 -2.28 -4.86
N PHE A 135 5.88 -1.45 -4.37
CA PHE A 135 5.81 -0.03 -4.71
C PHE A 135 5.51 0.79 -3.46
N THR A 136 6.08 1.99 -3.39
CA THR A 136 5.76 3.00 -2.39
C THR A 136 5.34 4.27 -3.12
N LEU A 137 4.12 4.74 -2.88
CA LEU A 137 3.65 6.04 -3.32
C LEU A 137 3.72 7.02 -2.14
N ILE A 138 4.07 8.26 -2.44
CA ILE A 138 4.34 9.32 -1.45
C ILE A 138 3.67 10.62 -1.89
N PRO A 139 3.60 11.67 -1.04
CA PRO A 139 3.04 12.95 -1.46
C PRO A 139 3.85 13.49 -2.64
N GLY A 140 3.16 13.96 -3.68
CA GLY A 140 3.77 14.43 -4.91
C GLY A 140 4.08 13.34 -5.95
N ARG A 141 4.04 12.05 -5.58
CA ARG A 141 4.15 10.92 -6.52
C ARG A 141 3.15 9.82 -6.18
N LEU A 142 1.95 9.98 -6.74
CA LEU A 142 0.79 9.10 -6.56
C LEU A 142 0.66 8.04 -7.66
N GLU A 143 1.61 8.02 -8.59
CA GLU A 143 1.65 7.07 -9.71
C GLU A 143 3.10 6.67 -9.97
N LEU A 144 3.29 5.37 -10.21
CA LEU A 144 4.54 4.76 -10.66
C LEU A 144 4.21 3.76 -11.76
N SER A 145 4.77 3.99 -12.95
CA SER A 145 4.73 3.05 -14.06
C SER A 145 6.15 2.65 -14.41
N LEU A 146 6.37 1.36 -14.62
CA LEU A 146 7.63 0.85 -15.12
C LEU A 146 7.76 1.14 -16.61
N PRO A 147 8.99 1.27 -17.15
CA PRO A 147 9.19 1.43 -18.58
C PRO A 147 8.61 0.24 -19.36
N GLU A 148 8.22 0.47 -20.61
CA GLU A 148 7.73 -0.59 -21.48
C GLU A 148 8.73 -1.74 -21.57
N GLY A 149 8.23 -2.99 -21.47
CA GLY A 149 9.06 -4.19 -21.49
C GLY A 149 9.70 -4.53 -20.14
N PHE A 150 9.43 -3.80 -19.06
CA PHE A 150 9.88 -4.11 -17.71
C PHE A 150 8.72 -4.47 -16.78
N GLY A 151 8.98 -5.35 -15.82
CA GLY A 151 7.97 -5.77 -14.84
C GLY A 151 8.58 -6.37 -13.59
N LEU A 152 7.84 -6.28 -12.47
CA LEU A 152 8.16 -7.04 -11.26
C LEU A 152 7.55 -8.44 -11.39
N PRO A 153 8.36 -9.52 -11.43
CA PRO A 153 7.86 -10.87 -11.49
C PRO A 153 7.19 -11.23 -10.16
N VAL A 154 5.96 -11.73 -10.20
CA VAL A 154 5.18 -12.19 -9.06
C VAL A 154 4.35 -13.39 -9.50
N TYR A 155 4.18 -14.42 -8.67
CA TYR A 155 3.22 -15.48 -8.99
C TYR A 155 1.77 -15.00 -8.77
N SER A 156 0.86 -15.41 -9.63
CA SER A 156 -0.55 -14.98 -9.59
C SER A 156 -1.26 -15.30 -8.26
N ASP A 157 -0.79 -16.35 -7.57
CA ASP A 157 -1.26 -16.83 -6.27
C ASP A 157 -0.44 -16.29 -5.09
N GLU A 158 0.37 -15.24 -5.27
CA GLU A 158 1.02 -14.56 -4.15
C GLU A 158 0.06 -13.61 -3.43
N PRO A 159 0.00 -13.66 -2.08
CA PRO A 159 -0.88 -12.76 -1.34
C PRO A 159 -0.20 -11.40 -1.24
N LEU A 160 -0.88 -10.37 -1.74
CA LEU A 160 -0.43 -8.99 -1.64
C LEU A 160 -1.20 -8.25 -0.57
N ASP A 161 -0.56 -7.25 0.03
CA ASP A 161 -1.17 -6.30 0.94
C ASP A 161 -1.09 -4.91 0.33
N TYR A 162 -2.12 -4.09 0.59
CA TYR A 162 -2.10 -2.69 0.20
C TYR A 162 -2.34 -1.78 1.41
N LEU A 163 -1.27 -1.11 1.84
CA LEU A 163 -1.33 -0.10 2.89
C LEU A 163 -1.69 1.24 2.28
N SER A 164 -2.62 1.96 2.90
CA SER A 164 -2.93 3.36 2.59
C SER A 164 -2.95 4.18 3.86
N MET A 165 -2.36 5.38 3.83
CA MET A 165 -2.37 6.31 4.95
C MET A 165 -2.65 7.73 4.47
N SER A 166 -3.58 8.39 5.17
CA SER A 166 -3.91 9.79 4.96
C SER A 166 -3.11 10.71 5.89
N LEU A 167 -3.01 11.98 5.54
CA LEU A 167 -2.53 13.05 6.41
C LEU A 167 -3.44 14.29 6.27
N ASN A 168 -3.21 15.29 7.11
CA ASN A 168 -3.81 16.61 6.97
C ASN A 168 -2.92 17.64 7.66
N MET A 169 -2.13 18.40 6.90
CA MET A 169 -1.24 19.42 7.47
C MET A 169 -1.80 20.83 7.41
N ASN A 170 -2.88 21.05 6.64
CA ASN A 170 -3.32 22.39 6.27
C ASN A 170 -4.70 22.73 6.85
N GLU A 171 -5.64 21.79 6.83
CA GLU A 171 -7.05 22.06 7.13
C GLU A 171 -7.34 21.94 8.63
N LYS A 172 -7.47 23.08 9.30
CA LYS A 172 -7.70 23.14 10.75
C LYS A 172 -9.16 22.97 11.17
N THR A 173 -10.10 23.11 10.23
CA THR A 173 -11.54 23.12 10.53
C THR A 173 -12.30 22.10 9.69
N GLY A 174 -13.33 21.53 10.31
CA GLY A 174 -14.17 20.51 9.68
C GLY A 174 -13.59 19.10 9.74
N SER A 175 -14.41 18.13 9.32
CA SER A 175 -14.00 16.74 9.14
C SER A 175 -14.02 16.40 7.65
N ARG A 176 -12.98 15.70 7.19
CA ARG A 176 -12.90 15.12 5.85
C ARG A 176 -12.93 13.61 5.95
N LYS A 177 -13.62 12.99 5.00
CA LYS A 177 -13.67 11.53 4.84
C LYS A 177 -13.05 11.19 3.51
N VAL A 178 -11.92 10.48 3.57
CA VAL A 178 -11.06 10.22 2.43
C VAL A 178 -10.93 8.71 2.25
N ARG A 179 -10.85 8.28 1.00
CA ARG A 179 -10.55 6.90 0.60
C ARG A 179 -9.50 6.93 -0.51
N PHE A 180 -8.79 5.82 -0.66
CA PHE A 180 -7.79 5.61 -1.69
C PHE A 180 -8.40 4.71 -2.75
N LEU A 181 -8.54 5.23 -3.97
CA LEU A 181 -8.89 4.47 -5.16
C LEU A 181 -7.60 4.12 -5.88
N THR A 182 -7.19 2.86 -5.80
CA THR A 182 -5.88 2.41 -6.28
C THR A 182 -6.04 1.45 -7.45
N SER A 183 -5.24 1.63 -8.48
CA SER A 183 -5.10 0.68 -9.58
C SER A 183 -3.73 0.03 -9.55
N VAL A 184 -3.68 -1.29 -9.67
CA VAL A 184 -2.47 -2.08 -9.86
C VAL A 184 -2.50 -2.67 -11.26
N ASP A 185 -1.52 -2.29 -12.08
CA ASP A 185 -1.40 -2.71 -13.47
C ASP A 185 -0.42 -3.88 -13.58
N PHE A 186 -0.77 -4.90 -14.36
CA PHE A 186 0.06 -6.08 -14.56
C PHE A 186 -0.20 -6.75 -15.92
N VAL A 187 0.71 -7.63 -16.33
CA VAL A 187 0.59 -8.45 -17.55
C VAL A 187 0.76 -9.91 -17.18
N ARG A 188 -0.06 -10.82 -17.73
CA ARG A 188 0.14 -12.27 -17.56
C ARG A 188 1.28 -12.73 -18.45
N ASP A 189 2.20 -13.55 -17.96
CA ASP A 189 3.32 -14.05 -18.76
C ASP A 189 2.84 -14.77 -20.04
N ALA A 190 1.75 -15.54 -19.94
CA ALA A 190 1.11 -16.21 -21.07
C ALA A 190 0.59 -15.26 -22.17
N SER A 191 0.36 -13.98 -21.85
CA SER A 191 -0.08 -12.96 -22.80
C SER A 191 1.06 -12.18 -23.46
N VAL A 192 2.31 -12.39 -23.01
CA VAL A 192 3.48 -11.70 -23.56
C VAL A 192 3.77 -12.21 -24.98
N PRO A 193 3.88 -11.33 -25.98
CA PRO A 193 4.18 -11.76 -27.35
C PRO A 193 5.50 -12.51 -27.44
N LYS A 194 5.48 -13.64 -28.17
CA LYS A 194 6.69 -14.42 -28.47
C LYS A 194 7.74 -13.51 -29.12
N GLY A 195 8.96 -13.51 -28.59
CA GLY A 195 10.07 -12.67 -29.07
C GLY A 195 10.15 -11.28 -28.45
N LYS A 196 9.24 -10.91 -27.54
CA LYS A 196 9.33 -9.67 -26.74
C LYS A 196 9.18 -9.99 -25.24
N PRO A 197 10.12 -10.74 -24.63
CA PRO A 197 10.02 -11.09 -23.23
C PRO A 197 10.06 -9.85 -22.34
N ILE A 198 9.37 -9.90 -21.20
CA ILE A 198 9.46 -8.87 -20.18
C ILE A 198 10.79 -9.03 -19.42
N THR A 199 11.49 -7.92 -19.26
CA THR A 199 12.73 -7.84 -18.48
C THR A 199 12.38 -7.73 -16.98
N PRO A 200 12.79 -8.69 -16.14
CA PRO A 200 12.53 -8.64 -14.71
C PRO A 200 13.27 -7.48 -14.06
N LEU A 201 12.57 -6.69 -13.24
CA LEU A 201 13.21 -5.72 -12.37
C LEU A 201 13.49 -6.35 -11.00
N PHE A 202 14.77 -6.27 -10.62
CA PHE A 202 15.18 -6.52 -9.26
C PHE A 202 14.95 -5.26 -8.42
N ARG A 203 14.39 -5.44 -7.22
CA ARG A 203 14.06 -4.35 -6.30
C ARG A 203 14.82 -4.50 -4.99
N ARG A 204 15.25 -3.36 -4.46
CA ARG A 204 15.88 -3.26 -3.14
C ARG A 204 15.69 -1.86 -2.59
N ALA A 205 15.12 -1.71 -1.41
CA ALA A 205 15.17 -0.45 -0.69
C ALA A 205 16.62 -0.09 -0.35
N ILE A 206 16.95 1.16 -0.66
CA ILE A 206 18.16 1.83 -0.17
C ILE A 206 17.67 2.88 0.80
N TYR A 207 18.20 2.86 2.02
CA TYR A 207 17.92 3.89 3.02
C TYR A 207 19.04 4.93 2.96
N GLY A 208 18.67 6.16 2.62
CA GLY A 208 19.54 7.33 2.74
C GLY A 208 19.33 7.99 4.10
N PHE A 209 20.42 8.43 4.72
CA PHE A 209 20.39 9.18 5.97
C PHE A 209 20.73 10.63 5.69
N GLU A 210 19.88 11.54 6.19
CA GLU A 210 20.16 12.97 6.18
C GLU A 210 20.73 13.39 7.55
N PRO A 211 21.83 14.15 7.58
CA PRO A 211 22.34 14.71 8.81
C PRO A 211 21.40 15.79 9.36
N ILE A 212 21.08 15.70 10.65
CA ILE A 212 20.28 16.69 11.39
C ILE A 212 21.15 17.91 11.75
N ASP A 213 22.48 17.74 11.84
CA ASP A 213 23.46 18.79 12.14
C ASP A 213 24.56 18.86 11.07
N ARG A 214 25.11 20.06 10.80
CA ARG A 214 26.12 20.35 9.75
C ARG A 214 27.42 19.56 9.90
N ALA A 215 27.66 18.94 11.05
CA ALA A 215 28.89 18.21 11.38
C ALA A 215 28.69 16.69 11.53
N SER A 216 27.67 16.09 10.89
CA SER A 216 27.55 14.63 10.91
C SER A 216 28.57 14.00 9.95
N PRO A 217 29.46 13.11 10.42
CA PRO A 217 30.42 12.44 9.54
C PRO A 217 29.67 11.55 8.54
N HIS A 218 30.01 11.67 7.25
CA HIS A 218 29.49 10.80 6.20
C HIS A 218 30.05 9.37 6.36
N THR A 219 29.37 8.53 7.11
CA THR A 219 29.70 7.10 7.19
C THR A 219 28.55 6.28 6.64
N MET A 220 28.85 5.47 5.62
CA MET A 220 27.94 4.44 5.15
C MET A 220 27.82 3.39 6.25
N CYS A 221 26.62 3.16 6.73
CA CYS A 221 26.40 2.22 7.83
C CYS A 221 26.70 0.77 7.34
N THR A 222 27.31 -0.07 8.17
CA THR A 222 27.81 -1.41 7.78
C THR A 222 27.13 -2.59 8.48
N GLY A 223 26.13 -2.34 9.35
CA GLY A 223 25.34 -3.41 9.96
C GLY A 223 24.10 -2.92 10.71
N GLY A 224 22.97 -3.62 10.56
CA GLY A 224 21.71 -3.39 11.28
C GLY A 224 20.58 -4.29 10.76
N ASN A 225 19.65 -4.66 11.65
CA ASN A 225 18.50 -5.51 11.33
C ASN A 225 17.24 -4.64 11.17
N HIS A 226 16.96 -4.24 9.94
CA HIS A 226 15.63 -3.87 9.47
C HIS A 226 15.32 -4.73 8.24
N PRO A 227 14.06 -5.14 8.01
CA PRO A 227 13.69 -5.81 6.77
C PRO A 227 13.70 -4.80 5.63
N GLY A 228 14.82 -4.79 4.92
CA GLY A 228 15.29 -3.69 4.07
C GLY A 228 16.55 -3.12 4.72
N ALA A 229 17.69 -3.23 4.04
CA ALA A 229 19.03 -2.98 4.58
C ALA A 229 19.22 -1.57 5.18
N ALA A 230 18.73 -1.35 6.40
CA ALA A 230 19.14 -0.24 7.26
C ALA A 230 20.36 -0.68 8.05
N CYS A 231 21.22 0.25 8.41
CA CYS A 231 22.35 -0.07 9.26
C CYS A 231 22.44 0.88 10.45
N GLY A 232 22.53 0.28 11.64
CA GLY A 232 22.59 0.86 12.99
C GLY A 232 21.27 0.75 13.79
N PRO A 233 21.35 0.88 15.13
CA PRO A 233 20.18 0.88 16.01
C PRO A 233 19.40 2.19 15.90
N PHE A 234 18.06 2.10 15.88
CA PHE A 234 17.20 3.28 15.97
C PHE A 234 17.25 3.85 17.39
N VAL A 235 17.76 5.06 17.54
CA VAL A 235 17.80 5.80 18.81
C VAL A 235 17.77 7.29 18.48
N GLY A 236 16.87 8.11 19.04
CA GLY A 236 17.02 9.58 18.98
C GLY A 236 15.74 10.40 18.80
N LYS A 237 15.90 11.72 18.99
CA LYS A 237 14.87 12.73 19.29
C LYS A 237 14.37 13.50 18.06
N ALA A 238 13.19 14.10 18.25
CA ALA A 238 12.28 14.69 17.27
C ALA A 238 12.86 15.77 16.33
N ALA A 239 12.57 15.62 15.04
CA ALA A 239 12.56 16.71 14.05
C ALA A 239 11.16 17.32 13.86
N SER A 240 10.11 16.59 14.22
CA SER A 240 8.74 17.09 14.34
C SER A 240 8.04 16.29 15.44
N ASN A 241 7.06 16.85 16.13
CA ASN A 241 6.43 16.30 17.35
C ASN A 241 5.70 14.94 17.13
N SER A 242 6.43 13.85 16.88
CA SER A 242 6.04 12.61 16.18
C SER A 242 7.27 11.70 16.05
N PHE A 243 7.23 10.44 16.49
CA PHE A 243 8.33 9.47 16.38
C PHE A 243 8.88 9.42 14.96
N VAL A 244 10.13 9.87 14.79
CA VAL A 244 10.93 9.66 13.60
C VAL A 244 11.98 8.62 13.96
N ALA A 245 12.03 7.53 13.21
CA ALA A 245 13.08 6.56 13.36
C ALA A 245 14.42 7.24 12.98
N SER A 246 15.25 7.53 13.98
CA SER A 246 16.56 8.18 13.80
C SER A 246 17.68 7.20 14.10
N LEU A 247 18.83 7.39 13.44
CA LEU A 247 20.04 6.63 13.72
C LEU A 247 20.95 7.45 14.64
N GLY A 248 20.84 7.22 15.94
CA GLY A 248 21.43 8.15 16.92
C GLY A 248 20.75 9.53 16.89
N THR A 249 21.36 10.51 17.56
CA THR A 249 20.79 11.86 17.71
C THR A 249 21.04 12.78 16.52
N THR A 250 21.82 12.36 15.53
CA THR A 250 22.37 13.25 14.50
C THR A 250 21.93 12.91 13.08
N ASN A 251 21.25 11.79 12.85
CA ASN A 251 20.85 11.35 11.51
C ASN A 251 19.39 10.90 11.48
N THR A 252 18.68 11.28 10.42
CA THR A 252 17.27 10.92 10.18
C THR A 252 17.11 10.21 8.84
N ILE A 253 16.18 9.26 8.75
CA ILE A 253 15.74 8.68 7.46
C ILE A 253 14.60 9.48 6.82
N HIS A 254 14.14 10.54 7.49
CA HIS A 254 13.08 11.43 7.02
C HIS A 254 13.68 12.77 6.62
N TRP A 255 13.44 13.18 5.38
CA TRP A 255 13.84 14.47 4.85
C TRP A 255 13.14 15.60 5.62
N MET A 256 13.93 16.55 6.13
CA MET A 256 13.40 17.77 6.73
C MET A 256 13.29 18.84 5.65
N ILE A 257 12.07 19.18 5.24
CA ILE A 257 11.85 20.33 4.36
C ILE A 257 11.66 21.55 5.26
N PRO A 258 12.57 22.55 5.23
CA PRO A 258 12.36 23.80 5.96
C PRO A 258 11.05 24.47 5.50
N PRO A 259 10.34 25.17 6.40
CA PRO A 259 9.13 25.91 6.05
C PRO A 259 9.38 27.00 5.00
#